data_AF-A0A5E4HLJ2-F1
#
_entry.id   AF-A0A5E4HLJ2-F1
#
_cell.length_a   1.000
_cell.length_b   1.000
_cell.length_c   1.000
_cell.angle_alpha   90.00
_cell.angle_beta   90.00
_cell.angle_gamma   90.00
#
_symmetry.space_group_name_H-M   'P 1'
#
loop_
_entity.id
_entity.type
_entity.pdbx_description
1 polymer ?
#
loop_
_entity_poly.entity_id
_entity_poly.type
_entity_poly.pdbx_seq_one_letter_code
_entity_poly.pdbx_strand_id
1 'polypeptide(L)' 'MNVISQFRKEDLNPSLKVGAVLLTIYDERTNLAKDIKEKVREVFGNIALNTTIPRSVKLAEAPGHK' A
#
# COMPACT_ATOMS: atom_id res chain seq x y z
N MET A 1 -7.17 13.12 -8.29
CA MET A 1 -6.77 12.28 -7.13
C MET A 1 -8.05 11.72 -6.50
N ASN A 2 -8.69 10.67 -7.03
CA ASN A 2 -9.88 10.12 -6.36
C ASN A 2 -10.41 8.72 -6.81
N VAL A 3 -9.53 7.77 -7.16
CA VAL A 3 -9.96 6.39 -7.51
C VAL A 3 -10.80 5.73 -6.42
N ILE A 4 -10.43 5.88 -5.14
CA ILE A 4 -11.19 5.30 -4.01
C ILE A 4 -12.61 5.87 -3.92
N SER A 5 -12.78 7.16 -4.22
CA SER A 5 -14.09 7.80 -4.19
C SER A 5 -15.01 7.36 -5.34
N GLN A 6 -14.45 6.97 -6.48
CA GLN A 6 -15.23 6.50 -7.63
C GLN A 6 -15.96 5.20 -7.29
N PHE A 7 -15.28 4.25 -6.66
CA PHE A 7 -15.89 2.98 -6.24
C PHE A 7 -16.90 3.10 -5.09
N ARG A 8 -16.84 4.18 -4.30
CA ARG A 8 -17.81 4.46 -3.23
C ARG A 8 -19.08 5.17 -3.73
N LYS A 9 -19.00 5.96 -4.81
CA LYS A 9 -20.10 6.80 -5.29
C LYS A 9 -21.11 6.08 -6.17
N GLU A 10 -20.78 4.93 -6.73
CA GLU A 10 -21.68 4.18 -7.61
C GLU A 10 -22.64 3.24 -6.86
N ASP A 11 -22.72 3.30 -5.52
CA ASP A 11 -23.56 2.43 -4.66
C ASP A 11 -23.38 0.90 -4.90
N LEU A 12 -22.34 0.50 -5.64
CA LEU A 12 -22.02 -0.89 -5.96
C LEU A 12 -21.65 -1.72 -4.72
N ASN A 13 -21.10 -1.08 -3.68
CA ASN A 13 -20.82 -1.73 -2.40
C ASN A 13 -20.69 -0.70 -1.25
N PRO A 14 -21.78 -0.38 -0.54
CA PRO A 14 -21.78 0.57 0.58
C PRO A 14 -20.90 0.13 1.77
N SER A 15 -20.62 -1.17 1.88
CA SER A 15 -19.78 -1.73 2.95
C SER A 15 -18.28 -1.64 2.67
N LEU A 16 -17.89 -1.22 1.45
CA LEU A 16 -16.49 -1.14 1.04
C LEU A 16 -15.71 -0.15 1.89
N LYS A 17 -14.68 -0.66 2.56
CA LYS A 17 -13.74 0.08 3.39
C LYS A 17 -12.32 -0.27 2.99
N VAL A 18 -11.41 0.69 3.10
CA VAL A 18 -9.97 0.41 2.95
C VAL A 18 -9.51 -0.27 4.22
N GLY A 19 -9.07 -1.53 4.12
CA GLY A 19 -8.61 -2.31 5.26
C GLY A 19 -7.21 -1.91 5.72
N ALA A 20 -6.27 -1.80 4.78
CA ALA A 20 -4.89 -1.43 5.05
C ALA A 20 -4.17 -0.89 3.82
N VAL A 21 -3.08 -0.17 4.04
CA VAL A 21 -2.09 0.25 3.04
C VAL A 21 -0.76 -0.42 3.36
N LEU A 22 -0.24 -1.18 2.41
CA LEU A 22 1.04 -1.89 2.51
C LEU A 22 2.04 -1.30 1.52
N LEU A 23 3.21 -0.90 2.02
CA LEU A 23 4.29 -0.45 1.15
C LEU A 23 5.07 -1.65 0.61
N THR A 24 5.07 -1.81 -0.71
CA THR A 24 5.79 -2.86 -1.43
C THR A 24 6.96 -2.31 -2.22
N ILE A 25 7.95 -3.16 -2.51
CA ILE A 25 9.19 -2.76 -3.20
C ILE A 25 9.88 -1.61 -2.44
N TYR A 26 9.77 -1.61 -1.11
CA TYR A 26 10.34 -0.57 -0.26
C TYR A 26 11.87 -0.73 -0.17
N ASP A 27 12.61 0.35 -0.39
CA ASP A 27 14.07 0.39 -0.22
C ASP A 27 14.45 1.47 0.78
N GLU A 28 14.69 1.07 2.04
CA GLU A 28 15.01 1.96 3.16
C GLU A 28 16.29 2.78 2.97
N ARG A 29 17.14 2.42 2.01
CA ARG A 29 18.39 3.14 1.71
C ARG A 29 18.14 4.42 0.93
N THR A 30 16.97 4.56 0.31
CA THR A 30 16.63 5.72 -0.52
C THR A 30 15.82 6.75 0.29
N ASN A 31 16.15 8.03 0.14
CA ASN A 31 15.40 9.11 0.80
C ASN A 31 13.95 9.15 0.29
N LEU A 32 13.75 8.98 -1.02
CA LEU A 32 12.41 8.93 -1.62
C LEU A 32 11.50 7.89 -0.96
N ALA A 33 12.00 6.70 -0.64
CA ALA A 33 11.19 5.68 0.03
C ALA A 33 10.81 6.11 1.45
N LYS A 34 11.73 6.75 2.19
CA LYS A 34 11.44 7.28 3.53
C LYS A 34 10.37 8.38 3.47
N ASP A 35 10.52 9.32 2.54
CA ASP A 35 9.57 10.42 2.35
C ASP A 35 8.18 9.88 1.99
N ILE A 36 8.10 8.89 1.08
CA ILE A 36 6.84 8.23 0.72
C ILE A 36 6.24 7.51 1.93
N LYS A 37 7.05 6.81 2.74
CA LYS A 37 6.56 6.11 3.94
C LYS A 37 5.95 7.08 4.94
N GLU A 38 6.58 8.23 5.16
CA GLU A 38 6.06 9.28 6.03
C GLU A 38 4.77 9.88 5.47
N LYS A 39 4.74 10.21 4.18
CA LYS A 39 3.55 10.75 3.51
C LYS A 39 2.36 9.81 3.57
N VAL A 40 2.60 8.51 3.38
CA VAL A 40 1.56 7.47 3.48
C VAL A 40 1.03 7.38 4.91
N ARG A 41 1.89 7.48 5.92
CA ARG A 41 1.44 7.52 7.32
C ARG A 41 0.66 8.79 7.66
N GLU A 42 1.07 9.94 7.14
CA GLU A 42 0.36 11.21 7.30
C GLU A 42 -1.07 11.13 6.74
N VAL A 43 -1.21 10.55 5.54
CA VAL A 43 -2.50 10.49 4.83
C VAL A 43 -3.43 9.38 5.35
N PHE A 44 -2.87 8.20 5.65
CA PHE A 44 -3.67 7.01 5.96
C PHE A 44 -3.67 6.65 7.45
N GLY A 45 -2.79 7.25 8.26
CA GLY A 45 -2.75 7.01 9.70
C GLY A 45 -2.66 5.52 10.05
N ASN A 46 -3.59 5.04 10.86
CA ASN A 46 -3.57 3.68 11.43
C ASN A 46 -3.83 2.56 10.43
N ILE A 47 -4.34 2.85 9.22
CA ILE A 47 -4.48 1.80 8.18
C ILE A 47 -3.18 1.60 7.38
N ALA A 48 -2.21 2.51 7.49
CA ALA A 48 -0.87 2.29 6.95
C ALA A 48 -0.10 1.31 7.84
N LEU A 49 0.27 0.16 7.29
CA LEU A 49 0.96 -0.88 8.04
C LEU A 49 2.40 -0.48 8.39
N ASN A 50 2.86 -0.94 9.55
CA ASN A 50 4.27 -0.81 9.95
C ASN A 50 5.18 -1.70 9.11
N THR A 51 4.69 -2.88 8.75
CA THR A 51 5.38 -3.86 7.91
C THR A 51 5.54 -3.31 6.49
N THR A 52 6.73 -3.48 5.92
CA THR A 52 7.01 -3.18 4.51
C THR A 52 7.47 -4.46 3.81
N ILE A 53 7.16 -4.58 2.52
CA ILE A 53 7.72 -5.64 1.68
C ILE A 53 8.88 -5.03 0.89
N PRO A 54 10.14 -5.43 1.17
CA PRO A 54 11.29 -4.90 0.46
C PRO A 54 11.38 -5.45 -0.96
N ARG A 55 12.16 -4.79 -1.82
CA ARG A 55 12.55 -5.36 -3.10
C ARG A 55 13.43 -6.59 -2.85
N SER A 56 13.03 -7.76 -3.34
CA SER A 56 13.76 -9.02 -3.16
C SER A 56 13.73 -9.85 -4.44
N VAL A 57 14.91 -10.27 -4.91
CA VAL A 57 15.05 -11.21 -6.03
C VAL A 57 14.39 -12.56 -5.69
N LYS A 58 14.57 -13.04 -4.44
CA LYS A 58 13.94 -14.26 -3.96
C LYS A 58 12.42 -14.21 -3.98
N LEU A 59 11.83 -13.03 -3.76
CA LEU A 59 10.38 -12.86 -3.85
C LEU A 59 9.91 -12.86 -5.30
N ALA A 60 10.69 -12.30 -6.22
CA ALA A 60 10.39 -12.30 -7.65
C ALA A 60 10.52 -13.70 -8.28
N GLU A 61 11.45 -14.52 -7.77
CA GLU A 61 11.69 -15.90 -8.20
C GLU A 61 10.85 -16.92 -7.42
N ALA A 62 10.08 -16.48 -6.42
CA ALA A 62 9.24 -17.37 -5.64
C ALA A 62 8.20 -18.03 -6.54
N PRO A 63 7.97 -19.35 -6.43
CA PRO A 63 6.96 -20.02 -7.22
C PRO A 63 5.58 -19.42 -6.91
N GLY A 64 4.94 -18.85 -7.93
CA GLY A 64 3.56 -18.40 -7.83
C GLY A 64 2.64 -19.61 -7.62
N HIS A 65 1.84 -19.59 -6.56
CA HIS A 65 0.82 -20.62 -6.34
C HIS A 65 -0.27 -20.47 -7.42
N LYS A 66 -0.69 -21.59 -8.02
CA LYS A 66 -1.84 -21.65 -8.94
C LYS A 66 -3.13 -21.87 -8.17
#